data_AF-A0A6A4QZL5-F1
#
_entry.id   AF-A0A6A4QZL5-F1
#
_cell.length_a   1.000
_cell.length_b   1.000
_cell.length_c   1.000
_cell.angle_alpha   90.00
_cell.angle_beta   90.00
_cell.angle_gamma   90.00
#
_symmetry.space_group_name_H-M   'P 1'
#
loop_
_entity.id
_entity.type
_entity.pdbx_description
1 polymer ?
#
loop_
_entity_poly.entity_id
_entity_poly.type
_entity_poly.pdbx_seq_one_letter_code
_entity_poly.pdbx_strand_id
1 'polypeptide(L)'
;MALLPLFLVLAISTEEVEGAKLFVFGDSYLDTGNFLTSASYKSPYGITYPGYPAGRFGNGRVLTDYLGNFLFPCLLYLFDLFLY
;
A
#
# COMPACT_ATOMS: atom_id res chain seq x y z
N MET A 1 11.69 -19.44 16.08
CA MET A 1 10.71 -18.56 16.76
C MET A 1 11.10 -17.11 16.47
N ALA A 2 10.93 -16.67 15.22
CA ALA A 2 11.20 -15.28 14.84
C ALA A 2 9.87 -14.54 14.87
N LEU A 3 9.79 -13.55 15.75
CA LEU A 3 8.68 -12.63 15.87
C LEU A 3 8.48 -11.96 14.51
N LEU A 4 7.33 -12.20 13.89
CA LEU A 4 6.86 -11.42 12.74
C LEU A 4 6.89 -9.94 13.16
N PRO A 5 7.52 -9.04 12.39
CA PRO A 5 7.48 -7.63 12.73
C PRO A 5 6.02 -7.19 12.60
N LEU A 6 5.44 -6.82 13.74
CA LEU A 6 4.10 -6.26 13.83
C LEU A 6 4.12 -4.93 13.07
N PHE A 7 3.61 -4.95 11.85
CA PHE A 7 3.55 -3.78 10.99
C PHE A 7 2.46 -2.84 11.54
N LEU A 8 2.87 -1.81 12.28
CA LEU A 8 1.95 -0.84 12.89
C LEU A 8 1.48 0.13 11.79
N VAL A 9 0.28 -0.08 11.27
CA VAL A 9 -0.36 0.87 10.35
C VAL A 9 -1.08 1.93 11.19
N LEU A 10 -0.43 3.07 11.40
CA LEU A 10 -1.06 4.24 12.03
C LEU A 10 -1.88 4.98 10.97
N ALA A 11 -3.20 4.74 10.93
CA ALA A 11 -4.12 5.53 10.13
C ALA A 11 -4.47 6.82 10.89
N ILE A 12 -3.97 7.96 10.42
CA ILE A 12 -4.41 9.27 10.92
C ILE A 12 -5.69 9.61 10.16
N SER A 13 -6.83 9.45 10.83
CA SER A 13 -8.13 9.91 10.34
C SER A 13 -8.14 11.43 10.33
N THR A 14 -7.99 12.04 9.15
CA THR A 14 -8.37 13.45 8.97
C THR A 14 -9.86 13.44 8.63
N GLU A 15 -10.68 14.18 9.37
CA GLU A 15 -12.10 14.39 9.05
C GLU A 15 -12.27 14.71 7.56
N GLU A 16 -13.35 14.18 6.96
CA GLU A 16 -13.66 14.20 5.52
C GLU A 16 -12.92 15.28 4.74
N VAL A 17 -11.76 14.91 4.20
CA VAL A 17 -11.17 15.63 3.09
C VAL A 17 -11.43 14.75 1.89
N GLU A 18 -12.22 15.25 0.96
CA GLU A 18 -12.30 14.74 -0.40
C GLU A 18 -10.86 14.44 -0.89
N GLY A 19 -10.48 13.16 -0.90
CA GLY A 19 -9.10 12.72 -1.16
C GLY A 19 -8.26 12.37 0.08
N ALA A 20 -8.73 11.43 0.91
CA ALA A 20 -7.88 10.76 1.90
C ALA A 20 -6.61 10.19 1.24
N LYS A 21 -5.44 10.52 1.80
CA LYS A 21 -4.13 10.11 1.26
C LYS A 21 -3.43 9.13 2.19
N LEU A 22 -2.93 8.04 1.62
CA LEU A 22 -2.08 7.09 2.32
C LEU A 22 -0.61 7.46 2.09
N PHE A 23 0.07 7.93 3.15
CA PHE A 23 1.52 8.08 3.16
C PHE A 23 2.15 6.80 3.69
N VAL A 24 3.03 6.18 2.92
CA VAL A 24 3.69 4.91 3.29
C VAL A 24 5.19 5.10 3.33
N PHE A 25 5.79 4.66 4.42
CA PHE A 25 7.23 4.61 4.61
C PHE A 25 7.65 3.15 4.81
N GLY A 26 8.74 2.73 4.16
CA GLY A 26 9.27 1.38 4.32
C GLY A 26 10.31 1.04 3.26
N ASP A 27 10.48 -0.25 3.02
CA ASP A 27 11.46 -0.81 2.11
C ASP A 27 10.82 -1.28 0.79
N SER A 28 11.52 -2.16 0.06
CA SER A 28 11.07 -2.77 -1.20
C SER A 28 9.67 -3.39 -1.17
N TYR A 29 9.17 -3.84 -0.01
CA TYR A 29 7.84 -4.44 0.10
C TYR A 29 6.70 -3.46 -0.18
N LEU A 30 6.97 -2.16 -0.03
CA LEU A 30 5.98 -1.09 -0.21
C LEU A 30 6.33 -0.19 -1.41
N ASP A 31 7.49 -0.42 -2.02
CA ASP A 31 7.97 0.38 -3.15
C ASP A 31 7.19 0.06 -4.43
N THR A 32 6.62 1.12 -5.02
CA THR A 32 5.86 1.07 -6.26
C THR A 32 6.51 1.84 -7.40
N GLY A 33 7.80 2.16 -7.30
CA GLY A 33 8.56 2.82 -8.37
C GLY A 33 9.57 3.89 -7.93
N ASN A 34 9.88 4.01 -6.65
CA ASN A 34 10.88 4.95 -6.14
C ASN A 34 12.32 4.48 -6.43
N PHE A 35 12.59 3.17 -6.41
CA PHE A 35 13.95 2.60 -6.58
C PHE A 35 14.12 1.74 -7.85
N LEU A 36 13.77 2.30 -9.01
CA LEU A 36 13.83 1.62 -10.32
C LEU A 36 15.22 1.12 -10.74
N THR A 37 16.29 1.80 -10.30
CA THR A 37 17.68 1.48 -10.63
C THR A 37 18.34 0.55 -9.62
N SER A 38 17.60 0.06 -8.64
CA SER A 38 18.10 -0.89 -7.65
C SER A 38 18.62 -2.16 -8.31
N ALA A 39 19.81 -2.61 -7.94
CA ALA A 39 20.34 -3.92 -8.36
C ALA A 39 19.45 -5.09 -7.91
N SER A 40 18.63 -4.88 -6.87
CA SER A 40 17.67 -5.87 -6.36
C SER A 40 16.38 -5.92 -7.18
N TYR A 41 16.10 -4.93 -8.02
CA TYR A 41 14.95 -4.93 -8.93
C TYR A 41 15.26 -5.83 -10.13
N LYS A 42 14.45 -6.87 -10.33
CA LYS A 42 14.67 -7.89 -11.38
C LYS A 42 13.54 -7.87 -12.39
N SER A 43 13.90 -7.94 -13.66
CA SER A 43 12.93 -8.16 -14.72
C SER A 43 12.58 -9.66 -14.84
N PRO A 44 11.32 -10.06 -15.06
CA PRO A 44 10.15 -9.19 -15.22
C PRO A 44 9.33 -9.13 -13.92
N TYR A 45 9.32 -7.97 -13.26
CA TYR A 45 8.37 -7.66 -12.18
C TYR A 45 7.23 -6.79 -12.69
N GLY A 46 6.09 -6.83 -12.00
CA GLY A 46 4.88 -6.08 -12.36
C GLY A 46 4.02 -6.68 -13.48
N ILE A 47 4.30 -7.92 -13.95
CA ILE A 47 3.55 -8.55 -15.05
C ILE A 47 2.10 -8.88 -14.68
N THR A 48 1.85 -9.40 -13.46
CA THR A 48 0.48 -9.72 -13.03
C THR A 48 -0.30 -8.45 -12.68
N TYR A 49 0.36 -7.50 -12.02
CA TYR A 49 -0.15 -6.17 -11.74
C TYR A 49 1.04 -5.21 -11.57
N PRO A 50 1.08 -4.04 -12.24
CA PRO A 50 0.02 -3.44 -13.06
C PRO A 50 -0.05 -3.90 -14.53
N GLY A 51 0.72 -4.92 -14.92
CA GLY A 51 0.83 -5.38 -16.32
C GLY A 51 2.09 -4.90 -17.04
N TYR A 52 2.92 -4.10 -16.36
CA TYR A 52 4.19 -3.58 -16.87
C TYR A 52 5.18 -3.36 -15.71
N PRO A 53 6.49 -3.31 -15.99
CA PRO A 53 7.53 -3.15 -14.98
C PRO A 53 7.55 -1.75 -14.37
N ALA A 54 6.67 -1.50 -13.40
CA ALA A 54 6.48 -0.22 -12.73
C ALA A 54 7.46 0.04 -11.57
N GLY A 55 8.48 -0.81 -11.36
CA GLY A 55 9.43 -0.64 -10.24
C GLY A 55 8.99 -1.26 -8.92
N ARG A 56 8.05 -2.20 -8.96
CA ARG A 56 7.62 -3.00 -7.81
C ARG A 56 8.54 -4.20 -7.63
N PHE A 57 8.90 -4.52 -6.39
CA PHE A 57 9.73 -5.69 -6.08
C PHE A 57 8.90 -6.98 -6.03
N GLY A 58 8.10 -7.21 -7.07
CA GLY A 58 7.24 -8.38 -7.19
C GLY A 58 6.32 -8.32 -8.42
N ASN A 59 5.63 -9.42 -8.69
CA ASN A 59 4.77 -9.55 -9.88
C ASN A 59 3.35 -9.02 -9.70
N GLY A 60 2.86 -8.92 -8.46
CA GLY A 60 1.47 -8.58 -8.17
C GLY A 60 1.30 -7.32 -7.33
N ARG A 61 0.11 -7.19 -6.76
CA ARG A 61 -0.22 -6.14 -5.78
C ARG A 61 0.62 -6.30 -4.52
N VAL A 62 1.06 -5.18 -3.97
CA VAL A 62 1.71 -5.12 -2.65
C VAL A 62 0.68 -4.75 -1.59
N LEU A 63 1.04 -4.87 -0.31
CA LEU A 63 0.11 -4.68 0.81
C LEU A 63 -0.62 -3.32 0.74
N THR A 64 0.07 -2.26 0.35
CA THR A 64 -0.48 -0.91 0.25
C THR A 64 -1.60 -0.79 -0.79
N ASP A 65 -1.56 -1.58 -1.87
CA ASP A 65 -2.65 -1.60 -2.85
C ASP A 65 -3.93 -2.16 -2.22
N TYR A 66 -3.82 -3.15 -1.32
CA TYR A 66 -4.99 -3.69 -0.62
C TYR A 66 -5.49 -2.74 0.46
N LEU A 67 -4.59 -2.10 1.21
CA LEU A 67 -4.96 -1.10 2.21
C LEU A 67 -5.72 0.08 1.57
N GLY A 68 -5.17 0.65 0.49
CA GLY A 68 -5.76 1.77 -0.24
C GLY A 68 -7.13 1.45 -0.85
N ASN A 69 -7.29 0.25 -1.42
CA ASN A 69 -8.53 -0.12 -2.11
C ASN A 69 -9.63 -0.62 -1.17
N PHE A 70 -9.30 -1.32 -0.08
CA PHE A 70 -10.29 -2.01 0.73
C PHE A 70 -10.50 -1.39 2.11
N LEU A 71 -9.41 -1.07 2.81
CA LEU A 71 -9.51 -0.69 4.23
C LEU A 71 -9.87 0.77 4.42
N PHE A 72 -9.32 1.69 3.61
CA PHE A 72 -9.65 3.11 3.75
C PHE A 72 -11.11 3.43 3.39
N PRO A 73 -11.67 2.96 2.25
CA PRO A 73 -13.08 3.21 1.94
C PRO A 73 -14.02 2.56 2.97
N CYS A 74 -13.71 1.33 3.39
CA CYS A 74 -14.56 0.59 4.34
C CYS A 74 -14.55 1.20 5.75
N LEU A 75 -13.38 1.65 6.23
CA LEU A 75 -13.28 2.29 7.54
C LEU A 75 -13.98 3.65 7.58
N LEU A 76 -13.93 4.41 6.47
CA LEU A 76 -14.69 5.66 6.31
C LEU A 76 -16.20 5.38 6.35
N TYR A 77 -16.68 4.41 5.54
CA TYR A 77 -18.08 4.01 5.55
C TYR A 77 -18.58 3.58 6.94
N LEU A 78 -17.75 2.89 7.72
CA LEU A 78 -18.11 2.47 9.08
C LEU A 78 -18.25 3.68 10.02
N PHE A 79 -17.34 4.65 9.95
CA PHE A 79 -17.42 5.88 10.74
C PHE A 79 -18.66 6.71 10.39
N ASP A 80 -18.98 6.83 9.10
CA ASP A 80 -20.18 7.52 8.64
C ASP A 80 -21.46 6.86 9.18
N LEU A 81 -21.48 5.53 9.28
CA LEU A 81 -22.64 4.78 9.77
C LEU A 81 -22.90 4.94 11.29
N PHE A 82 -21.90 5.32 12.07
CA PHE A 82 -22.00 5.50 13.52
C PHE A 82 -22.24 6.96 13.94
N LEU A 83 -22.14 7.91 13.00
CA LEU A 83 -22.35 9.35 13.25
C LEU A 83 -23.73 9.86 12.81
N TYR A 84 -24.64 8.97 12.40
CA TYR A 84 -26.07 9.25 12.19
C TYR A 84 -26.97 8.54 13.22
#